data_AF-A0A073J2X2-F1
#
_entry.id   AF-A0A073J2X2-F1
#
_cell.length_a   1.000
_cell.length_b   1.000
_cell.length_c   1.000
_cell.angle_alpha   90.00
_cell.angle_beta   90.00
_cell.angle_gamma   90.00
#
_symmetry.space_group_name_H-M   'P 1'
#
loop_
_entity.id
_entity.type
_entity.pdbx_description
1 polymer ?
#
loop_
_entity_poly.entity_id
_entity_poly.type
_entity_poly.pdbx_seq_one_letter_code
_entity_poly.pdbx_strand_id
1 'polypeptide(L)'
;MWVGENESAKFWASVLNGMKNRGVEDTFIAYTDNLAGFSSAIEAVFPRAEIQNCIIHQLRNSDKYVSYKDLKPLTADLKAVYTARRRIFGS
;
A
#
# COMPACT_ATOMS: atom_id res chain seq x y z
N MET A 1 -14.65 6.38 -9.05
CA MET A 1 -14.06 5.09 -9.45
C MET A 1 -13.36 5.30 -10.78
N TRP A 2 -12.12 4.83 -10.92
CA TRP A 2 -11.36 4.87 -12.17
C TRP A 2 -11.32 3.47 -12.76
N VAL A 3 -11.52 3.34 -14.07
CA VAL A 3 -11.50 2.06 -14.79
C VAL A 3 -10.56 2.23 -15.96
N GLY A 4 -9.62 1.30 -16.11
CA GLY A 4 -8.63 1.30 -17.19
C GLY A 4 -8.45 -0.11 -17.74
N GLU A 5 -7.96 -0.22 -18.97
CA GLU A 5 -7.73 -1.50 -19.63
C GLU A 5 -6.51 -2.24 -19.06
N ASN A 6 -5.51 -1.51 -18.57
CA ASN A 6 -4.30 -2.06 -17.97
C ASN A 6 -3.77 -1.22 -16.81
N GLU A 7 -3.16 -1.88 -15.83
CA GLU A 7 -2.50 -1.25 -14.68
C GLU A 7 -1.08 -0.78 -15.07
N SER A 8 -1.01 0.12 -16.04
CA SER A 8 0.26 0.69 -16.50
C SER A 8 0.67 1.92 -15.69
N ALA A 9 1.96 2.22 -15.63
CA ALA A 9 2.47 3.46 -15.03
C ALA A 9 1.79 4.72 -15.62
N LYS A 10 1.49 4.69 -16.93
CA LYS A 10 0.80 5.78 -17.62
C LYS A 10 -0.65 5.93 -17.16
N PHE A 11 -1.36 4.82 -16.95
CA PHE A 11 -2.71 4.84 -16.39
C PHE A 11 -2.70 5.45 -14.99
N TRP A 12 -1.81 4.99 -14.11
CA TRP A 12 -1.72 5.51 -12.74
C TRP A 12 -1.37 7.00 -12.69
N ALA A 13 -0.43 7.45 -13.54
CA ALA A 13 -0.11 8.87 -13.65
C ALA A 13 -1.33 9.71 -14.09
N SER A 14 -2.16 9.20 -15.01
CA SER A 14 -3.41 9.87 -15.40
C SER A 14 -4.38 10.00 -14.23
N VAL A 15 -4.55 8.93 -13.45
CA VAL A 15 -5.40 8.94 -12.24
C VAL A 15 -4.94 9.98 -11.23
N LEU A 16 -3.64 9.99 -10.91
CA LEU A 16 -3.06 10.89 -9.90
C LEU A 16 -3.09 12.36 -10.35
N ASN A 17 -2.81 12.63 -11.62
CA ASN A 17 -2.99 13.97 -12.19
C ASN A 17 -4.46 14.40 -12.18
N GLY A 18 -5.38 13.47 -12.40
CA GLY A 18 -6.81 13.70 -12.22
C GLY A 18 -7.18 14.14 -10.80
N MET A 19 -6.48 13.62 -9.77
CA MET A 19 -6.65 14.08 -8.39
C MET A 19 -6.08 15.49 -8.18
N LYS A 20 -4.90 15.80 -8.72
CA LYS A 20 -4.34 17.16 -8.69
C LYS A 20 -5.27 18.19 -9.34
N ASN A 21 -5.81 17.86 -10.50
CA ASN A 21 -6.75 18.73 -11.22
C ASN A 21 -8.07 18.96 -10.46
N ARG A 22 -8.38 18.13 -9.46
CA ARG A 22 -9.53 18.28 -8.56
C ARG A 22 -9.18 19.02 -7.27
N GLY A 23 -7.96 19.53 -7.13
CA GLY A 23 -7.51 20.34 -6.00
C GLY A 23 -6.71 19.58 -4.94
N VAL A 24 -6.30 18.33 -5.18
CA VAL A 24 -5.35 17.66 -4.28
C VAL A 24 -3.96 18.22 -4.53
N GLU A 25 -3.46 19.06 -3.63
CA GLU A 25 -2.15 19.71 -3.81
C GLU A 25 -1.00 18.75 -3.50
N ASP A 26 -1.10 18.04 -2.38
CA ASP A 26 -0.06 17.11 -1.92
C ASP A 26 -0.60 15.98 -1.04
N THR A 27 0.21 14.94 -0.88
CA THR A 27 -0.09 13.77 -0.04
C THR A 27 1.10 13.48 0.88
N PHE A 28 0.84 13.26 2.16
CA PHE A 28 1.90 12.94 3.12
C PHE A 28 2.34 11.47 3.03
N ILE A 29 1.39 10.53 2.95
CA ILE A 29 1.63 9.09 2.86
C ILE A 29 0.71 8.47 1.81
N ALA A 30 1.26 7.61 0.97
CA ALA A 30 0.51 6.79 0.02
C ALA A 30 0.71 5.29 0.33
N TYR A 31 -0.39 4.57 0.51
CA TYR A 31 -0.36 3.12 0.69
C TYR A 31 -0.63 2.42 -0.64
N THR A 32 0.25 1.52 -1.05
CA THR A 32 0.10 0.73 -2.28
C THR A 32 0.14 -0.76 -1.97
N ASP A 33 -0.35 -1.59 -2.88
CA ASP A 33 -0.22 -3.05 -2.89
C ASP A 33 0.88 -3.52 -3.85
N ASN A 34 1.87 -2.65 -4.12
CA ASN A 34 3.00 -2.89 -5.02
C ASN A 34 2.61 -3.17 -6.48
N LEU A 35 1.55 -2.51 -6.96
CA LEU A 35 1.15 -2.58 -8.38
C LEU A 35 2.23 -2.01 -9.28
N ALA A 36 2.42 -2.67 -10.43
CA ALA A 36 3.45 -2.31 -11.38
C ALA A 36 3.32 -0.84 -11.83
N GLY A 37 4.39 -0.08 -11.67
CA GLY A 37 4.46 1.32 -12.10
C GLY A 37 3.65 2.32 -11.26
N PHE A 38 2.93 1.88 -10.21
CA PHE A 38 2.14 2.79 -9.39
C PHE A 38 3.02 3.66 -8.50
N SER A 39 4.02 3.08 -7.82
CA SER A 39 4.96 3.84 -6.99
C SER A 39 5.69 4.92 -7.78
N SER A 40 6.18 4.59 -8.98
CA SER A 40 6.83 5.58 -9.86
C SER A 40 5.88 6.70 -10.30
N ALA A 41 4.59 6.39 -10.50
CA ALA A 41 3.59 7.40 -10.82
C ALA A 41 3.30 8.32 -9.61
N ILE A 42 3.30 7.78 -8.38
CA ILE A 42 3.15 8.57 -7.16
C ILE A 42 4.36 9.49 -6.97
N GLU A 43 5.58 8.98 -7.09
CA GLU A 43 6.82 9.79 -6.98
C GLU A 43 6.84 10.94 -8.00
N ALA A 44 6.33 10.70 -9.22
CA ALA A 44 6.24 11.72 -10.25
C ALA A 44 5.19 12.81 -9.97
N VAL A 45 4.03 12.46 -9.39
CA VAL A 45 2.90 13.40 -9.20
C VAL A 45 2.94 14.06 -7.81
N PHE A 46 3.27 13.29 -6.78
CA PHE A 46 3.33 13.68 -5.36
C PHE A 46 4.72 13.35 -4.78
N PRO A 47 5.78 14.09 -5.16
CA PRO A 47 7.16 13.75 -4.83
C PRO A 47 7.51 13.82 -3.33
N ARG A 48 6.64 14.43 -2.51
CA ARG A 48 6.81 14.51 -1.05
C ARG A 48 6.10 13.38 -0.29
N ALA A 49 5.32 12.55 -0.99
CA ALA A 49 4.59 11.47 -0.37
C ALA A 49 5.52 10.32 0.01
N GLU A 50 5.43 9.86 1.25
CA GLU A 50 6.06 8.61 1.66
C GLU A 50 5.24 7.43 1.13
N ILE A 51 5.89 6.52 0.40
CA ILE A 51 5.23 5.34 -0.16
C ILE A 51 5.44 4.15 0.77
N GLN A 52 4.34 3.56 1.23
CA GLN A 52 4.35 2.37 2.07
C GLN A 52 3.49 1.25 1.46
N ASN A 53 3.84 0.00 1.77
CA ASN A 53 2.97 -1.12 1.44
C ASN A 53 1.78 -1.18 2.40
N CYS A 54 0.58 -1.34 1.86
CA CYS A 54 -0.63 -1.42 2.65
C CYS A 54 -0.66 -2.71 3.45
N ILE A 55 -0.62 -2.58 4.78
CA ILE A 55 -0.65 -3.75 5.66
C ILE A 55 -1.91 -4.60 5.50
N ILE A 56 -3.05 -3.99 5.20
CA ILE A 56 -4.30 -4.74 4.98
C ILE A 56 -4.19 -5.63 3.75
N HIS A 57 -3.55 -5.17 2.67
CA HIS A 57 -3.27 -6.01 1.50
C HIS A 57 -2.29 -7.13 1.84
N GLN A 58 -1.26 -6.85 2.65
CA GLN A 58 -0.31 -7.88 3.10
C GLN A 58 -1.01 -8.97 3.93
N LEU A 59 -1.81 -8.60 4.94
CA LEU A 59 -2.57 -9.52 5.78
C LEU A 59 -3.53 -10.38 4.93
N ARG A 60 -4.35 -9.74 4.08
CA ARG A 60 -5.27 -10.45 3.18
C ARG A 60 -4.55 -11.36 2.20
N ASN A 61 -3.35 -10.99 1.76
CA ASN A 61 -2.56 -11.85 0.89
C ASN A 61 -2.02 -13.07 1.64
N SER A 62 -1.56 -12.90 2.89
CA SER A 62 -1.12 -14.00 3.76
C SER A 62 -2.25 -14.96 4.11
N ASP A 63 -3.43 -14.45 4.47
CA ASP A 63 -4.58 -15.24 4.92
C ASP A 63 -5.07 -16.23 3.83
N LYS A 64 -4.85 -15.93 2.54
CA LYS A 64 -5.22 -16.82 1.42
C LYS A 64 -4.52 -18.18 1.46
N TYR A 65 -3.37 -18.26 2.11
CA TYR A 65 -2.54 -19.46 2.14
C TYR A 65 -2.73 -20.29 3.41
N VAL A 66 -3.69 -19.92 4.26
CA VAL A 66 -3.89 -20.54 5.57
C VAL A 66 -5.28 -21.14 5.68
N SER A 67 -5.37 -22.29 6.35
CA SER A 67 -6.64 -22.98 6.57
C SER A 67 -7.55 -22.16 7.49
N TYR A 68 -8.88 -22.28 7.33
CA TYR A 68 -9.83 -21.55 8.17
C TYR A 68 -9.63 -21.80 9.68
N LYS A 69 -9.16 -23.00 10.05
CA LYS A 69 -8.89 -23.36 11.45
C LYS A 69 -7.73 -22.56 12.04
N ASP A 70 -6.76 -22.19 11.21
CA ASP A 70 -5.51 -21.55 11.63
C ASP A 70 -5.53 -20.03 11.41
N LEU A 71 -6.55 -19.48 10.73
CA LEU A 71 -6.68 -18.03 10.49
C LEU A 71 -6.66 -17.22 11.79
N LYS A 72 -7.45 -17.63 12.80
CA LYS A 72 -7.55 -16.89 14.06
C LYS A 72 -6.21 -16.87 14.83
N PRO A 73 -5.51 -18.02 15.03
CA PRO A 73 -4.14 -18.03 15.54
C PRO A 73 -3.20 -17.14 14.74
N LEU A 74 -3.15 -17.29 13.41
CA LEU A 74 -2.27 -16.51 12.53
C LEU A 74 -2.52 -15.00 12.67
N THR A 75 -3.77 -14.55 12.62
CA THR A 75 -4.10 -13.12 12.72
C THR A 75 -3.66 -12.54 14.07
N ALA A 76 -3.73 -13.32 15.15
CA ALA A 76 -3.23 -12.91 16.46
C ALA A 76 -1.70 -12.72 16.45
N ASP A 77 -0.97 -13.64 15.82
CA ASP A 77 0.49 -13.55 15.69
C ASP A 77 0.90 -12.39 14.78
N LEU A 78 0.25 -12.21 13.63
CA LEU A 78 0.50 -11.09 12.72
C LEU A 78 0.23 -9.74 13.39
N LYS A 79 -0.78 -9.67 14.28
CA LYS A 79 -1.04 -8.47 15.10
C LYS A 79 0.13 -8.12 16.00
N ALA A 80 0.78 -9.11 16.60
CA ALA A 80 1.97 -8.87 17.41
C ALA A 80 3.13 -8.27 16.58
N VAL A 81 3.25 -8.65 15.30
CA VAL A 81 4.29 -8.12 14.39
C VAL A 81 4.10 -6.63 14.11
N TYR A 82 2.92 -6.21 13.63
CA TYR A 82 2.73 -4.81 13.23
C TYR A 82 2.43 -3.85 14.39
N THR A 83 2.15 -4.37 15.58
CA THR A 83 2.06 -3.57 16.81
C THR A 83 3.35 -3.59 17.63
N ALA A 84 4.39 -4.29 17.15
CA ALA A 84 5.66 -4.35 17.84
C ALA A 84 6.28 -2.95 17.97
N ARG A 85 6.74 -2.61 19.17
CA ARG A 85 7.64 -1.47 19.35
C ARG A 85 8.96 -1.77 18.64
N ARG A 86 9.55 -0.76 17.99
CA ARG A 86 10.87 -0.86 17.34
C ARG A 86 11.85 -1.58 18.27
N ARG A 87 12.32 -2.76 17.86
CA ARG A 87 13.38 -3.49 18.55
C ARG A 87 14.68 -2.75 18.23
N ILE A 88 15.22 -2.00 19.20
CA ILE A 88 16.57 -1.46 19.07
C ILE A 88 17.49 -2.67 19.20
N PHE A 89 17.99 -3.21 18.08
CA PHE A 89 19.04 -4.21 18.11
C PHE A 89 20.32 -3.50 18.54
N GLY A 90 20.63 -3.51 19.84
CA GLY A 90 21.86 -2.94 20.39
C GLY A 90 21.68 -2.29 21.76
N SER A 91 21.62 -3.11 22.81
CA SER A 91 22.19 -2.84 24.14
C SER A 91 22.68 -4.14 24.73
#